data_AF-A0A349BSK7-F1
#
_entry.id   AF-A0A349BSK7-F1
#
_cell.length_a   1.000
_cell.length_b   1.000
_cell.length_c   1.000
_cell.angle_alpha   90.00
_cell.angle_beta   90.00
_cell.angle_gamma   90.00
#
_symmetry.space_group_name_H-M   'P 1'
#
loop_
_entity.id
_entity.type
_entity.pdbx_description
1 polymer ?
#
loop_
_entity_poly.entity_id
_entity_poly.type
_entity_poly.pdbx_seq_one_letter_code
_entity_poly.pdbx_strand_id
1 'polypeptide(L)'
;SEIPSPFLFQSSDNELQSAVQWAKEKALSYAHDDSDPVGFWYEAALPNREAFCMRDVSHQSVGAEILGLSKHNRNMLLKFAQNISESKDYASYWEINRYNQPAPVDYESDRDFWYNLPANFDLIFTMNRLFEWTQDSTYIEHPSFQKFCSLSLNEYVDRWALSHDVITTRDRSLFVQDPKAFPKNRFGKNRGIPTYNEGGRGESLLGIDMTASYIAGLKSYIEILNHLGRDQETEVYAAKLTDELHFLNTFWWDASKKVYRSIYYQ
;
A
#
# COMPACT_ATOMS: atom_id res chain seq x y z
N SER A 1 -4.86 3.81 27.28
CA SER A 1 -3.80 4.66 27.88
C SER A 1 -3.72 5.91 26.99
N GLU A 2 -3.65 7.13 27.53
CA GLU A 2 -3.49 8.32 26.66
C GLU A 2 -2.08 8.28 26.06
N ILE A 3 -1.99 8.16 24.73
CA ILE A 3 -0.70 8.16 24.02
C ILE A 3 -0.23 9.61 23.88
N PRO A 4 0.87 10.02 24.53
CA PRO A 4 1.34 11.39 24.46
C PRO A 4 1.89 11.70 23.07
N SER A 5 1.53 12.87 22.52
CA SER A 5 1.94 13.30 21.18
C SER A 5 2.81 14.56 21.25
N PRO A 6 4.03 14.56 20.66
CA PRO A 6 4.95 15.69 20.68
C PRO A 6 4.54 16.83 19.73
N PHE A 7 3.56 16.60 18.86
CA PHE A 7 3.14 17.58 17.86
C PHE A 7 2.47 18.81 18.49
N LEU A 8 3.01 19.98 18.17
CA LEU A 8 2.47 21.29 18.55
C LEU A 8 2.18 22.08 17.28
N PHE A 9 0.99 22.67 17.22
CA PHE A 9 0.56 23.55 16.15
C PHE A 9 0.01 24.84 16.72
N GLN A 10 0.45 25.97 16.18
CA GLN A 10 -0.01 27.30 16.55
C GLN A 10 -0.33 28.09 15.29
N SER A 11 -1.53 28.67 15.24
CA SER A 11 -1.98 29.53 14.16
C SER A 11 -2.74 30.73 14.72
N SER A 12 -2.64 31.87 14.03
CA SER A 12 -3.52 33.01 14.27
C SER A 12 -4.94 32.80 13.73
N ASP A 13 -5.12 31.79 12.87
CA ASP A 13 -6.42 31.35 12.39
C ASP A 13 -7.03 30.34 13.40
N ASN A 14 -8.07 30.78 14.10
CA ASN A 14 -8.73 30.00 15.14
C ASN A 14 -9.48 28.77 14.58
N GLU A 15 -9.99 28.84 13.35
CA GLU A 15 -10.68 27.71 12.72
C GLU A 15 -9.67 26.62 12.37
N LEU A 16 -8.54 27.01 11.78
CA LEU A 16 -7.43 26.08 11.50
C LEU A 16 -6.84 25.48 12.79
N GLN A 17 -6.63 26.30 13.82
CA GLN A 17 -6.16 25.82 15.13
C GLN A 17 -7.09 24.76 15.71
N SER A 18 -8.41 25.00 15.66
CA SER A 18 -9.42 24.08 16.18
C SER A 18 -9.52 22.80 15.35
N ALA A 19 -9.45 22.92 14.02
CA ALA A 19 -9.46 21.76 13.12
C ALA A 19 -8.25 20.84 13.34
N VAL A 20 -7.05 21.39 13.53
CA VAL A 20 -5.85 20.61 13.82
C VAL A 20 -5.94 19.93 15.19
N GLN A 21 -6.44 20.63 16.21
CA GLN A 21 -6.64 20.03 17.53
C GLN A 21 -7.63 18.86 17.48
N TRP A 22 -8.78 19.04 16.82
CA TRP A 22 -9.75 17.97 16.61
C TRP A 22 -9.16 16.79 15.85
N ALA A 23 -8.43 17.04 14.75
CA ALA A 23 -7.82 15.99 13.94
C ALA A 23 -6.78 15.19 14.75
N LYS A 24 -5.96 15.87 15.56
CA LYS A 24 -4.99 15.24 16.48
C LYS A 24 -5.69 14.34 17.48
N GLU A 25 -6.69 14.85 18.20
CA GLU A 25 -7.44 14.08 19.19
C GLU A 25 -8.15 12.87 18.55
N LYS A 26 -8.77 13.09 17.38
CA LYS A 26 -9.46 12.04 16.66
C LYS A 26 -8.51 10.93 16.21
N ALA A 27 -7.37 11.27 15.62
CA ALA A 27 -6.37 10.28 15.21
C ALA A 27 -5.82 9.47 16.39
N LEU A 28 -5.46 10.14 17.50
CA LEU A 28 -4.94 9.46 18.69
C LEU A 28 -5.99 8.58 19.38
N SER A 29 -7.28 8.88 19.24
CA SER A 29 -8.36 8.05 19.79
C SER A 29 -8.47 6.66 19.17
N TYR A 30 -7.85 6.43 18.01
CA TYR A 30 -7.81 5.14 17.32
C TYR A 30 -6.52 4.36 17.56
N ALA A 31 -5.57 4.92 18.31
CA ALA A 31 -4.29 4.29 18.57
C ALA A 31 -4.33 3.40 19.82
N HIS A 32 -3.70 2.24 19.71
CA HIS A 32 -3.69 1.19 20.71
C HIS A 32 -2.24 0.84 21.07
N ASP A 33 -2.00 0.57 22.35
CA ASP A 33 -0.68 0.14 22.84
C ASP A 33 -0.39 -1.33 22.48
N ASP A 34 0.64 -1.92 23.07
CA ASP A 34 1.06 -3.31 22.80
C ASP A 34 0.28 -4.36 23.59
N SER A 35 -0.88 -4.01 24.17
CA SER A 35 -1.73 -4.95 24.90
C SER A 35 -2.41 -5.98 23.99
N ASP A 36 -2.59 -5.68 22.71
CA ASP A 36 -3.14 -6.59 21.72
C ASP A 36 -2.08 -7.52 21.11
N PRO A 37 -2.43 -8.75 20.68
CA PRO A 37 -1.48 -9.68 20.07
C PRO A 37 -0.74 -9.14 18.82
N VAL A 38 -1.33 -8.17 18.12
CA VAL A 38 -0.68 -7.54 16.96
C VAL A 38 0.46 -6.58 17.34
N GLY A 39 0.61 -6.19 18.61
CA GLY A 39 1.54 -5.16 19.08
C GLY A 39 0.98 -3.75 18.87
N PHE A 40 1.83 -2.72 18.88
CA PHE A 40 1.40 -1.33 18.66
C PHE A 40 0.68 -1.14 17.31
N TRP A 41 -0.55 -0.62 17.33
CA TRP A 41 -1.34 -0.43 16.11
C TRP A 41 -2.34 0.70 16.26
N TYR A 42 -2.85 1.23 15.15
CA TYR A 42 -4.00 2.12 15.17
C TYR A 42 -5.04 1.63 14.17
N GLU A 43 -6.32 1.82 14.48
CA GLU A 43 -7.39 1.47 13.55
C GLU A 43 -7.26 2.31 12.27
N ALA A 44 -7.07 1.62 11.15
CA ALA A 44 -6.90 2.19 9.83
C ALA A 44 -7.67 1.35 8.82
N ALA A 45 -8.94 1.13 9.11
CA ALA A 45 -9.89 0.38 8.30
C ALA A 45 -11.27 1.00 8.47
N LEU A 46 -12.29 0.42 7.81
CA LEU A 46 -13.67 0.85 8.05
C LEU A 46 -14.04 0.73 9.54
N PRO A 47 -14.91 1.61 10.07
CA PRO A 47 -15.26 1.62 11.49
C PRO A 47 -15.73 0.25 12.01
N ASN A 48 -15.41 -0.04 13.27
CA ASN A 48 -15.77 -1.27 14.00
C ASN A 48 -15.17 -2.58 13.44
N ARG A 49 -14.11 -2.50 12.63
CA ARG A 49 -13.37 -3.69 12.17
C ARG A 49 -12.29 -4.17 13.14
N GLU A 50 -11.85 -3.31 14.06
CA GLU A 50 -10.70 -3.58 14.95
C GLU A 50 -9.46 -4.08 14.18
N ALA A 51 -9.18 -3.40 13.07
CA ALA A 51 -8.17 -3.79 12.08
C ALA A 51 -7.52 -2.57 11.42
N PHE A 52 -6.45 -2.83 10.67
CA PHE A 52 -5.77 -1.85 9.85
C PHE A 52 -5.53 -2.42 8.44
N CYS A 53 -5.81 -1.60 7.42
CA CYS A 53 -5.64 -1.96 6.02
C CYS A 53 -4.36 -1.38 5.44
N MET A 54 -3.79 -2.09 4.47
CA MET A 54 -2.51 -1.75 3.88
C MET A 54 -2.52 -0.37 3.20
N ARG A 55 -3.63 -0.03 2.52
CA ARG A 55 -3.83 1.28 1.87
C ARG A 55 -3.82 2.41 2.91
N ASP A 56 -4.72 2.33 3.89
CA ASP A 56 -4.93 3.43 4.83
C ASP A 56 -3.72 3.60 5.74
N VAL A 57 -3.07 2.51 6.18
CA VAL A 57 -1.79 2.59 6.90
C VAL A 57 -0.73 3.30 6.06
N SER A 58 -0.57 2.92 4.79
CA SER A 58 0.41 3.55 3.91
C SER A 58 0.17 5.06 3.77
N HIS A 59 -1.08 5.50 3.65
CA HIS A 59 -1.43 6.91 3.44
C HIS A 59 -1.45 7.73 4.74
N GLN A 60 -1.70 7.10 5.89
CA GLN A 60 -1.76 7.79 7.20
C GLN A 60 -0.41 7.86 7.92
N SER A 61 0.56 7.01 7.56
CA SER A 61 1.80 6.80 8.32
C SER A 61 2.60 8.08 8.61
N VAL A 62 2.73 9.01 7.66
CA VAL A 62 3.46 10.27 7.90
C VAL A 62 2.74 11.15 8.94
N GLY A 63 1.41 11.22 8.86
CA GLY A 63 0.61 11.93 9.88
C GLY A 63 0.73 11.25 11.24
N ALA A 64 0.69 9.93 11.28
CA ALA A 64 0.90 9.14 12.50
C ALA A 64 2.31 9.36 13.08
N GLU A 65 3.34 9.47 12.24
CA GLU A 65 4.72 9.74 12.65
C GLU A 65 4.84 11.12 13.32
N ILE A 66 4.24 12.16 12.71
CA ILE A 66 4.17 13.51 13.29
C ILE A 66 3.52 13.47 14.67
N LEU A 67 2.51 12.63 14.86
CA LEU A 67 1.81 12.46 16.13
C LEU A 67 2.59 11.63 17.17
N GLY A 68 3.77 11.09 16.84
CA GLY A 68 4.61 10.30 17.75
C GLY A 68 4.30 8.80 17.73
N LEU A 69 3.61 8.31 16.70
CA LEU A 69 3.19 6.91 16.59
C LEU A 69 4.24 6.01 15.90
N SER A 70 5.53 6.33 16.00
CA SER A 70 6.62 5.62 15.29
C SER A 70 6.63 4.11 15.53
N LYS A 71 6.37 3.67 16.77
CA LYS A 71 6.27 2.23 17.10
C LYS A 71 5.11 1.54 16.39
N HIS A 72 3.98 2.25 16.21
CA HIS A 72 2.78 1.75 15.54
C HIS A 72 3.04 1.61 14.05
N ASN A 73 3.60 2.65 13.42
CA ASN A 73 4.02 2.62 12.01
C ASN A 73 4.94 1.44 11.73
N ARG A 74 6.04 1.34 12.48
CA ARG A 74 7.03 0.27 12.29
C ARG A 74 6.41 -1.11 12.44
N ASN A 75 5.59 -1.32 13.48
CA ASN A 75 4.94 -2.60 13.71
C ASN A 75 3.99 -2.97 12.58
N MET A 76 3.06 -2.09 12.21
CA MET A 76 2.04 -2.38 11.20
C MET A 76 2.64 -2.60 9.80
N LEU A 77 3.60 -1.76 9.39
CA LEU A 77 4.34 -1.97 8.13
C LEU A 77 5.05 -3.33 8.13
N LEU A 78 5.70 -3.68 9.24
CA LEU A 78 6.40 -4.96 9.38
C LEU A 78 5.43 -6.15 9.29
N LYS A 79 4.22 -6.05 9.86
CA LYS A 79 3.21 -7.11 9.74
C LYS A 79 2.81 -7.36 8.29
N PHE A 80 2.63 -6.31 7.48
CA PHE A 80 2.38 -6.49 6.05
C PHE A 80 3.58 -7.09 5.33
N ALA A 81 4.79 -6.59 5.59
CA ALA A 81 6.00 -7.10 4.95
C ALA A 81 6.28 -8.57 5.27
N GLN A 82 5.97 -9.03 6.49
CA GLN A 82 6.15 -10.42 6.91
C GLN A 82 5.15 -11.39 6.25
N ASN A 83 3.99 -10.90 5.82
CA ASN A 83 2.92 -11.73 5.29
C ASN A 83 2.91 -11.87 3.75
N ILE A 84 3.84 -11.24 3.03
CA ILE A 84 4.02 -11.51 1.60
C ILE A 84 4.42 -12.97 1.36
N SER A 85 3.74 -13.64 0.44
CA SER A 85 3.98 -15.07 0.18
C SER A 85 3.55 -15.49 -1.22
N GLU A 86 4.22 -16.51 -1.76
CA GLU A 86 3.87 -17.11 -3.05
C GLU A 86 2.44 -17.68 -3.08
N SER A 87 1.95 -18.27 -1.98
CA SER A 87 0.57 -18.80 -1.88
C SER A 87 -0.51 -17.74 -2.09
N LYS A 88 -0.17 -16.47 -1.85
CA LYS A 88 -1.01 -15.29 -2.07
C LYS A 88 -0.66 -14.57 -3.36
N ASP A 89 0.01 -15.23 -4.29
CA ASP A 89 0.48 -14.63 -5.54
C ASP A 89 1.35 -13.39 -5.28
N TYR A 90 2.19 -13.46 -4.24
CA TYR A 90 3.06 -12.37 -3.77
C TYR A 90 2.31 -11.10 -3.31
N ALA A 91 1.01 -11.19 -3.04
CA ALA A 91 0.30 -10.22 -2.22
C ALA A 91 0.60 -10.43 -0.73
N SER A 92 0.31 -9.42 0.08
CA SER A 92 0.20 -9.54 1.54
C SER A 92 -1.26 -9.68 1.96
N TYR A 93 -1.56 -9.52 3.25
CA TYR A 93 -2.93 -9.33 3.70
C TYR A 93 -3.39 -7.91 3.39
N TRP A 94 -4.63 -7.78 2.93
CA TRP A 94 -5.26 -6.48 2.73
C TRP A 94 -5.50 -5.77 4.07
N GLU A 95 -6.00 -6.51 5.06
CA GLU A 95 -6.26 -6.05 6.42
C GLU A 95 -5.73 -7.05 7.45
N ILE A 96 -5.22 -6.54 8.57
CA ILE A 96 -4.77 -7.32 9.72
C ILE A 96 -5.52 -6.81 10.96
N ASN A 97 -6.08 -7.73 11.75
CA ASN A 97 -6.83 -7.40 12.95
C ASN A 97 -5.95 -7.32 14.21
N ARG A 98 -6.54 -6.85 15.31
CA ARG A 98 -5.89 -6.78 16.63
C ARG A 98 -5.27 -8.09 17.12
N TYR A 99 -5.74 -9.24 16.63
CA TYR A 99 -5.24 -10.57 16.98
C TYR A 99 -4.06 -11.04 16.12
N ASN A 100 -3.48 -10.15 15.29
CA ASN A 100 -2.39 -10.46 14.36
C ASN A 100 -2.78 -11.50 13.29
N GLN A 101 -4.04 -11.47 12.85
CA GLN A 101 -4.61 -12.37 11.84
C GLN A 101 -5.15 -11.56 10.66
N PRO A 102 -5.25 -12.14 9.45
CA PRO A 102 -5.96 -11.48 8.36
C PRO A 102 -7.40 -11.20 8.77
N ALA A 103 -7.91 -10.01 8.47
CA ALA A 103 -9.28 -9.65 8.84
C ALA A 103 -10.29 -10.54 8.10
N PRO A 104 -11.17 -11.30 8.79
CA PRO A 104 -12.10 -12.24 8.14
C PRO A 104 -13.11 -11.59 7.20
N VAL A 105 -13.29 -10.27 7.29
CA VAL A 105 -14.16 -9.52 6.39
C VAL A 105 -13.62 -9.49 4.96
N ASP A 106 -12.30 -9.57 4.80
CA ASP A 106 -11.57 -9.42 3.52
C ASP A 106 -10.72 -10.65 3.17
N TYR A 107 -10.79 -11.73 3.97
CA TYR A 107 -9.99 -12.93 3.79
C TYR A 107 -10.77 -14.20 4.13
N GLU A 108 -10.79 -15.16 3.19
CA GLU A 108 -11.29 -16.53 3.40
C GLU A 108 -10.13 -17.53 3.36
N SER A 109 -9.21 -17.38 2.40
CA SER A 109 -8.00 -18.19 2.27
C SER A 109 -6.98 -17.48 1.38
N ASP A 110 -5.75 -18.00 1.31
CA ASP A 110 -4.71 -17.50 0.39
C ASP A 110 -5.11 -17.51 -1.09
N ARG A 111 -6.18 -18.24 -1.45
CA ARG A 111 -6.73 -18.30 -2.81
C ARG A 111 -7.99 -17.45 -2.99
N ASP A 112 -8.55 -16.89 -1.93
CA ASP A 112 -9.80 -16.11 -1.95
C ASP A 112 -9.76 -15.01 -0.88
N PHE A 113 -9.35 -13.82 -1.30
CA PHE A 113 -9.23 -12.63 -0.45
C PHE A 113 -9.41 -11.36 -1.29
N TRP A 114 -9.84 -10.28 -0.65
CA TRP A 114 -9.88 -8.94 -1.25
C TRP A 114 -8.47 -8.38 -1.40
N TYR A 115 -8.15 -7.77 -2.54
CA TYR A 115 -6.87 -7.07 -2.69
C TYR A 115 -6.88 -6.05 -3.80
N ASN A 116 -6.42 -4.84 -3.50
CA ASN A 116 -6.14 -3.82 -4.50
C ASN A 116 -4.65 -3.82 -4.80
N LEU A 117 -4.31 -4.02 -6.06
CA LEU A 117 -2.94 -4.27 -6.48
C LEU A 117 -1.94 -3.11 -6.28
N PRO A 118 -2.35 -1.83 -6.21
CA PRO A 118 -1.41 -0.75 -5.90
C PRO A 118 -0.77 -0.86 -4.51
N ALA A 119 -1.38 -1.60 -3.58
CA ALA A 119 -1.03 -1.55 -2.15
C ALA A 119 0.41 -1.98 -1.83
N ASN A 120 0.98 -2.94 -2.57
CA ASN A 120 2.38 -3.31 -2.34
C ASN A 120 3.33 -2.13 -2.55
N PHE A 121 3.09 -1.36 -3.61
CA PHE A 121 3.96 -0.25 -3.99
C PHE A 121 3.77 0.95 -3.07
N ASP A 122 2.55 1.19 -2.58
CA ASP A 122 2.30 2.20 -1.55
C ASP A 122 3.07 1.87 -0.26
N LEU A 123 3.15 0.60 0.15
CA LEU A 123 3.94 0.23 1.34
C LEU A 123 5.44 0.52 1.13
N ILE A 124 6.00 0.22 -0.05
CA ILE A 124 7.41 0.54 -0.39
C ILE A 124 7.64 2.05 -0.35
N PHE A 125 6.74 2.82 -0.97
CA PHE A 125 6.79 4.27 -0.95
C PHE A 125 6.78 4.80 0.49
N THR A 126 5.85 4.32 1.32
CA THR A 126 5.74 4.74 2.72
C THR A 126 6.96 4.35 3.56
N MET A 127 7.52 3.15 3.36
CA MET A 127 8.77 2.73 4.02
C MET A 127 9.90 3.72 3.74
N ASN A 128 10.11 4.11 2.48
CA ASN A 128 11.12 5.09 2.12
C ASN A 128 10.83 6.47 2.73
N ARG A 129 9.59 6.96 2.65
CA ARG A 129 9.19 8.25 3.24
C ARG A 129 9.42 8.32 4.74
N LEU A 130 9.13 7.24 5.47
CA LEU A 130 9.39 7.17 6.91
C LEU A 130 10.89 7.09 7.21
N PHE A 131 11.66 6.35 6.41
CA PHE A 131 13.12 6.36 6.52
C PHE A 131 13.69 7.76 6.30
N GLU A 132 13.33 8.46 5.22
CA GLU A 132 13.80 9.82 4.94
C GLU A 132 13.47 10.78 6.09
N TRP A 133 12.27 10.65 6.67
CA TRP A 133 11.82 11.52 7.76
C TRP A 133 12.52 11.24 9.09
N THR A 134 12.68 9.96 9.44
CA THR A 134 13.11 9.54 10.79
C THR A 134 14.58 9.13 10.87
N GLN A 135 15.19 8.82 9.74
CA GLN A 135 16.50 8.16 9.61
C GLN A 135 16.58 6.79 10.32
N ASP A 136 15.44 6.16 10.58
CA ASP A 136 15.34 4.84 11.16
C ASP A 136 15.68 3.77 10.10
N SER A 137 16.92 3.28 10.13
CA SER A 137 17.41 2.31 9.15
C SER A 137 16.62 0.99 9.14
N THR A 138 15.81 0.72 10.18
CA THR A 138 14.94 -0.47 10.22
C THR A 138 14.10 -0.58 8.94
N TYR A 139 13.56 0.53 8.43
CA TYR A 139 12.70 0.53 7.22
C TYR A 139 13.42 0.05 5.95
N ILE A 140 14.75 0.11 5.89
CA ILE A 140 15.54 -0.23 4.69
C ILE A 140 16.48 -1.43 4.88
N GLU A 141 16.86 -1.74 6.12
CA GLU A 141 17.78 -2.82 6.46
C GLU A 141 17.09 -4.07 6.99
N HIS A 142 15.86 -3.97 7.51
CA HIS A 142 15.20 -5.14 8.09
C HIS A 142 14.93 -6.22 7.01
N PRO A 143 15.29 -7.50 7.24
CA PRO A 143 15.21 -8.54 6.21
C PRO A 143 13.81 -8.73 5.60
N SER A 144 12.75 -8.62 6.42
CA SER A 144 11.37 -8.69 5.92
C SER A 144 11.02 -7.56 4.96
N PHE A 145 11.53 -6.35 5.19
CA PHE A 145 11.31 -5.20 4.32
C PHE A 145 12.08 -5.35 3.00
N GLN A 146 13.35 -5.75 3.06
CA GLN A 146 14.13 -6.03 1.84
C GLN A 146 13.49 -7.13 0.99
N LYS A 147 13.07 -8.23 1.62
CA LYS A 147 12.33 -9.31 0.96
C LYS A 147 11.04 -8.79 0.34
N PHE A 148 10.28 -7.98 1.08
CA PHE A 148 9.02 -7.42 0.60
C PHE A 148 9.21 -6.53 -0.65
N CYS A 149 10.18 -5.61 -0.63
CA CYS A 149 10.49 -4.76 -1.78
C CYS A 149 10.91 -5.58 -3.00
N SER A 150 11.83 -6.54 -2.80
CA SER A 150 12.30 -7.41 -3.89
C SER A 150 11.16 -8.19 -4.53
N LEU A 151 10.33 -8.86 -3.72
CA LEU A 151 9.20 -9.65 -4.23
C LEU A 151 8.13 -8.78 -4.91
N SER A 152 7.86 -7.61 -4.34
CA SER A 152 6.83 -6.70 -4.84
C SER A 152 7.19 -6.06 -6.18
N LEU A 153 8.47 -5.78 -6.44
CA LEU A 153 8.93 -5.11 -7.67
C LEU A 153 9.43 -6.08 -8.76
N ASN A 154 9.37 -7.39 -8.48
CA ASN A 154 9.72 -8.43 -9.44
C ASN A 154 8.58 -9.46 -9.52
N GLU A 155 8.58 -10.48 -8.66
CA GLU A 155 7.67 -11.62 -8.75
C GLU A 155 6.20 -11.23 -8.72
N TYR A 156 5.82 -10.22 -7.93
CA TYR A 156 4.46 -9.69 -7.88
C TYR A 156 4.08 -8.95 -9.18
N VAL A 157 4.97 -8.14 -9.74
CA VAL A 157 4.75 -7.44 -11.01
C VAL A 157 4.53 -8.46 -12.14
N ASP A 158 5.37 -9.48 -12.20
CA ASP A 158 5.27 -10.54 -13.21
C ASP A 158 4.01 -11.38 -13.01
N ARG A 159 3.77 -11.83 -11.77
CA ARG A 159 2.63 -12.69 -11.42
C ARG A 159 1.32 -12.03 -11.80
N TRP A 160 1.15 -10.75 -11.50
CA TRP A 160 -0.08 -10.00 -11.76
C TRP A 160 -0.10 -9.25 -13.10
N ALA A 161 0.91 -9.44 -13.97
CA ALA A 161 1.05 -8.77 -15.26
C ALA A 161 0.87 -7.25 -15.16
N LEU A 162 1.70 -6.61 -14.32
CA LEU A 162 1.59 -5.19 -13.95
C LEU A 162 2.57 -4.26 -14.68
N SER A 163 3.48 -4.79 -15.51
CA SER A 163 4.40 -3.97 -16.29
C SER A 163 3.73 -3.32 -17.50
N HIS A 164 4.28 -2.20 -17.94
CA HIS A 164 3.77 -1.35 -19.02
C HIS A 164 3.43 -2.10 -20.31
N ASP A 165 4.17 -3.16 -20.64
CA ASP A 165 4.07 -3.91 -21.89
C ASP A 165 2.90 -4.89 -21.92
N VAL A 166 2.41 -5.33 -20.75
CA VAL A 166 1.33 -6.33 -20.65
C VAL A 166 0.07 -5.80 -19.97
N ILE A 167 0.17 -4.78 -19.12
CA ILE A 167 -0.91 -4.34 -18.22
C ILE A 167 -2.20 -3.93 -18.95
N THR A 168 -2.09 -3.42 -20.18
CA THR A 168 -3.25 -3.02 -20.99
C THR A 168 -4.03 -4.20 -21.59
N THR A 169 -3.38 -5.36 -21.70
CA THR A 169 -3.95 -6.61 -22.22
C THR A 169 -4.15 -7.68 -21.16
N ARG A 170 -3.82 -7.35 -19.91
CA ARG A 170 -3.92 -8.24 -18.77
C ARG A 170 -5.34 -8.79 -18.60
N ASP A 171 -5.43 -10.07 -18.26
CA ASP A 171 -6.68 -10.67 -17.80
C ASP A 171 -7.00 -10.23 -16.36
N ARG A 172 -8.15 -9.58 -16.17
CA ARG A 172 -8.64 -9.15 -14.85
C ARG A 172 -8.95 -10.34 -13.93
N SER A 173 -9.26 -11.50 -14.51
CA SER A 173 -9.62 -12.72 -13.79
C SER A 173 -8.42 -13.59 -13.40
N LEU A 174 -7.18 -13.10 -13.59
CA LEU A 174 -5.98 -13.78 -13.10
C LEU A 174 -6.11 -14.12 -11.61
N PHE A 175 -5.90 -15.40 -11.29
CA PHE A 175 -5.99 -15.96 -9.95
C PHE A 175 -7.35 -15.83 -9.27
N VAL A 176 -8.40 -15.47 -10.01
CA VAL A 176 -9.78 -15.60 -9.56
C VAL A 176 -10.18 -17.07 -9.65
N GLN A 177 -10.70 -17.62 -8.56
CA GLN A 177 -11.05 -19.04 -8.53
C GLN A 177 -12.27 -19.35 -9.40
N ASP A 178 -12.22 -20.46 -10.15
CA ASP A 178 -13.36 -20.96 -10.92
C ASP A 178 -14.55 -21.18 -9.97
N PRO A 179 -15.70 -20.51 -10.17
CA PRO A 179 -16.90 -20.71 -9.36
C PRO A 179 -17.38 -22.16 -9.30
N LYS A 180 -17.06 -23.01 -10.29
CA LYS A 180 -17.40 -24.44 -10.28
C LYS A 180 -16.52 -25.25 -9.33
N ALA A 181 -15.23 -24.93 -9.27
CA ALA A 181 -14.27 -25.60 -8.39
C ALA A 181 -14.32 -25.02 -6.96
N PHE A 182 -14.69 -23.75 -6.83
CA PHE A 182 -14.78 -23.00 -5.58
C PHE A 182 -16.15 -22.31 -5.48
N PRO A 183 -17.22 -23.06 -5.16
CA PRO A 183 -18.59 -22.51 -5.11
C PRO A 183 -18.79 -21.45 -4.01
N LYS A 184 -17.82 -21.31 -3.09
CA LYS A 184 -17.79 -20.27 -2.05
C LYS A 184 -16.81 -19.13 -2.36
N ASN A 185 -16.43 -18.91 -3.62
CA ASN A 185 -15.51 -17.83 -4.02
C ASN A 185 -16.09 -16.45 -3.65
N ARG A 186 -15.72 -15.95 -2.46
CA ARG A 186 -16.33 -14.79 -1.82
C ARG A 186 -15.81 -13.49 -2.42
N PHE A 187 -14.53 -13.46 -2.79
CA PHE A 187 -13.85 -12.26 -3.27
C PHE A 187 -13.53 -12.32 -4.76
N GLY A 188 -14.18 -13.20 -5.53
CA GLY A 188 -13.80 -13.47 -6.91
C GLY A 188 -13.53 -12.23 -7.78
N LYS A 189 -14.36 -11.19 -7.72
CA LYS A 189 -14.13 -9.92 -8.48
C LYS A 189 -13.30 -8.87 -7.74
N ASN A 190 -13.01 -9.13 -6.47
CA ASN A 190 -12.34 -8.23 -5.54
C ASN A 190 -10.89 -8.63 -5.27
N ARG A 191 -10.49 -9.84 -5.67
CA ARG A 191 -9.09 -10.26 -5.71
C ARG A 191 -8.42 -9.63 -6.93
N GLY A 192 -7.41 -8.80 -6.70
CA GLY A 192 -6.56 -8.27 -7.77
C GLY A 192 -7.11 -7.04 -8.48
N ILE A 193 -7.80 -6.14 -7.78
CA ILE A 193 -8.33 -4.90 -8.35
C ILE A 193 -7.16 -3.98 -8.75
N PRO A 194 -6.99 -3.61 -10.03
CA PRO A 194 -5.85 -2.82 -10.51
C PRO A 194 -6.07 -1.30 -10.33
N THR A 195 -6.66 -0.90 -9.20
CA THR A 195 -6.96 0.49 -8.82
C THR A 195 -7.59 0.51 -7.41
N TYR A 196 -7.60 1.65 -6.74
CA TYR A 196 -8.43 1.95 -5.58
C TYR A 196 -9.84 2.45 -5.95
N ASN A 197 -10.12 2.70 -7.23
CA ASN A 197 -11.48 3.01 -7.66
C ASN A 197 -12.37 1.75 -7.70
N GLU A 198 -12.93 1.42 -6.54
CA GLU A 198 -13.76 0.24 -6.30
C GLU A 198 -15.23 0.42 -6.73
N GLY A 199 -15.70 1.66 -6.94
CA GLY A 199 -17.10 2.01 -7.18
C GLY A 199 -17.38 2.69 -8.53
N GLY A 200 -16.50 2.48 -9.53
CA GLY A 200 -16.56 3.14 -10.83
C GLY A 200 -17.79 2.82 -11.68
N ARG A 201 -17.86 3.42 -12.88
CA ARG A 201 -18.99 3.29 -13.83
C ARG A 201 -19.09 1.92 -14.53
N GLY A 202 -18.31 0.94 -14.10
CA GLY A 202 -18.16 -0.38 -14.73
C GLY A 202 -16.95 -1.13 -14.16
N GLU A 203 -16.65 -2.31 -14.72
CA GLU A 203 -15.45 -3.08 -14.34
C GLU A 203 -14.19 -2.35 -14.84
N SER A 204 -13.36 -1.87 -13.91
CA SER A 204 -12.09 -1.23 -14.23
C SER A 204 -11.08 -2.27 -14.73
N LEU A 205 -10.50 -2.01 -15.90
CA LEU A 205 -9.34 -2.75 -16.40
C LEU A 205 -8.06 -2.27 -15.73
N LEU A 206 -7.95 -0.96 -15.53
CA LEU A 206 -6.75 -0.34 -14.98
C LEU A 206 -7.08 1.06 -14.47
N GLY A 207 -6.53 1.46 -13.32
CA GLY A 207 -6.50 2.85 -12.88
C GLY A 207 -5.11 3.45 -12.97
N ILE A 208 -5.02 4.76 -13.18
CA ILE A 208 -3.74 5.48 -13.22
C ILE A 208 -2.99 5.37 -11.89
N ASP A 209 -3.72 5.23 -10.79
CA ASP A 209 -3.17 5.01 -9.46
C ASP A 209 -2.35 3.72 -9.36
N MET A 210 -2.73 2.66 -10.09
CA MET A 210 -1.89 1.46 -10.20
C MET A 210 -0.54 1.76 -10.85
N THR A 211 -0.54 2.40 -12.02
CA THR A 211 0.71 2.81 -12.71
C THR A 211 1.52 3.79 -11.84
N ALA A 212 0.88 4.78 -11.23
CA ALA A 212 1.53 5.81 -10.43
C ALA A 212 2.14 5.24 -9.15
N SER A 213 1.43 4.35 -8.43
CA SER A 213 1.97 3.69 -7.25
C SER A 213 3.16 2.79 -7.62
N TYR A 214 3.11 2.04 -8.72
CA TYR A 214 4.27 1.23 -9.16
C TYR A 214 5.50 2.11 -9.44
N ILE A 215 5.32 3.21 -10.17
CA ILE A 215 6.39 4.21 -10.41
C ILE A 215 6.93 4.78 -9.10
N ALA A 216 6.07 5.09 -8.13
CA ALA A 216 6.48 5.57 -6.82
C ALA A 216 7.29 4.52 -6.06
N GLY A 217 6.84 3.26 -6.07
CA GLY A 217 7.57 2.13 -5.48
C GLY A 217 8.95 1.92 -6.11
N LEU A 218 9.06 2.01 -7.44
CA LEU A 218 10.35 1.93 -8.14
C LEU A 218 11.29 3.06 -7.72
N LYS A 219 10.82 4.31 -7.71
CA LYS A 219 11.62 5.48 -7.28
C LYS A 219 12.12 5.31 -5.85
N SER A 220 11.21 4.96 -4.94
CA SER A 220 11.54 4.75 -3.54
C SER A 220 12.54 3.62 -3.34
N TYR A 221 12.42 2.51 -4.08
CA TYR A 221 13.39 1.44 -3.94
C TYR A 221 14.76 1.78 -4.54
N ILE A 222 14.81 2.56 -5.63
CA ILE A 222 16.07 3.12 -6.16
C ILE A 222 16.77 3.98 -5.10
N GLU A 223 16.03 4.86 -4.42
CA GLU A 223 16.58 5.68 -3.33
C GLU A 223 17.13 4.81 -2.19
N ILE A 224 16.38 3.79 -1.77
CA ILE A 224 16.81 2.81 -0.78
C ILE A 224 18.11 2.11 -1.22
N LEU A 225 18.17 1.61 -2.46
CA LEU A 225 19.35 0.91 -2.98
C LEU A 225 20.58 1.83 -3.04
N ASN A 226 20.41 3.10 -3.39
CA ASN A 226 21.48 4.10 -3.37
C ASN A 226 21.98 4.33 -1.94
N HIS A 227 21.10 4.43 -0.95
CA HIS A 227 21.48 4.52 0.46
C HIS A 227 22.25 3.28 0.94
N LEU A 228 21.92 2.10 0.41
CA LEU A 228 22.60 0.83 0.72
C LEU A 228 23.86 0.58 -0.12
N GLY A 229 24.20 1.46 -1.08
CA GLY A 229 25.35 1.30 -1.96
C GLY A 229 25.23 0.12 -2.95
N ARG A 230 24.02 -0.18 -3.43
CA ARG A 230 23.71 -1.33 -4.32
C ARG A 230 23.55 -0.90 -5.78
N ASP A 231 24.58 -0.25 -6.33
CA ASP A 231 24.54 0.44 -7.63
C ASP A 231 24.08 -0.44 -8.80
N GLN A 232 24.54 -1.69 -8.88
CA GLN A 232 24.15 -2.61 -9.97
C GLN A 232 22.64 -2.92 -9.96
N GLU A 233 22.04 -3.03 -8.77
CA GLU A 233 20.60 -3.25 -8.65
C GLU A 233 19.84 -1.97 -8.98
N THR A 234 20.35 -0.81 -8.57
CA THR A 234 19.77 0.50 -8.92
C THR A 234 19.58 0.63 -10.44
N GLU A 235 20.58 0.23 -11.24
CA GLU A 235 20.50 0.32 -12.71
C GLU A 235 19.34 -0.49 -13.29
N VAL A 236 19.08 -1.69 -12.75
CA VAL A 236 17.96 -2.55 -13.18
C VAL A 236 16.62 -1.87 -12.93
N TYR A 237 16.41 -1.32 -11.74
CA TYR A 237 15.16 -0.64 -11.41
C TYR A 237 15.01 0.72 -12.11
N ALA A 238 16.12 1.42 -12.39
CA ALA A 238 16.12 2.67 -13.14
C ALA A 238 15.66 2.46 -14.60
N ALA A 239 16.03 1.34 -15.22
CA ALA A 239 15.52 0.96 -16.53
C ALA A 239 14.00 0.73 -16.50
N LYS A 240 13.51 -0.09 -15.56
CA LYS A 240 12.05 -0.30 -15.35
C LYS A 240 11.31 1.02 -15.15
N LEU A 241 11.87 1.92 -14.32
CA LEU A 241 11.27 3.23 -14.04
C LEU A 241 11.14 4.07 -15.31
N THR A 242 12.13 4.02 -16.21
CA THR A 242 12.09 4.78 -17.47
C THR A 242 10.96 4.29 -18.37
N ASP A 243 10.78 2.98 -18.50
CA ASP A 243 9.72 2.39 -19.32
C ASP A 243 8.32 2.69 -18.74
N GLU A 244 8.15 2.56 -17.42
CA GLU A 244 6.89 2.88 -16.75
C GLU A 244 6.55 4.38 -16.82
N LEU A 245 7.55 5.28 -16.70
CA LEU A 245 7.35 6.71 -16.90
C LEU A 245 6.96 7.01 -18.35
N HIS A 246 7.56 6.34 -19.33
CA HIS A 246 7.17 6.48 -20.72
C HIS A 246 5.71 6.06 -20.93
N PHE A 247 5.30 4.93 -20.35
CA PHE A 247 3.92 4.46 -20.39
C PHE A 247 2.95 5.45 -19.72
N LEU A 248 3.31 6.00 -18.55
CA LEU A 248 2.53 7.05 -17.88
C LEU A 248 2.26 8.23 -18.81
N ASN A 249 3.31 8.75 -19.45
CA ASN A 249 3.24 9.96 -20.29
C ASN A 249 2.62 9.73 -21.68
N THR A 250 2.49 8.47 -22.13
CA THR A 250 1.96 8.15 -23.47
C THR A 250 0.56 7.55 -23.41
N PHE A 251 0.36 6.51 -22.59
CA PHE A 251 -0.94 5.87 -22.47
C PHE A 251 -1.91 6.75 -21.69
N TRP A 252 -1.52 7.31 -20.55
CA TRP A 252 -2.48 8.03 -19.71
C TRP A 252 -2.74 9.47 -20.15
N TRP A 253 -1.81 10.10 -20.87
CA TRP A 253 -1.95 11.50 -21.29
C TRP A 253 -2.99 11.70 -22.41
N ASP A 254 -3.99 12.55 -22.18
CA ASP A 254 -4.92 13.02 -23.21
C ASP A 254 -4.43 14.37 -23.75
N ALA A 255 -3.75 14.34 -24.90
CA ALA A 255 -3.20 15.55 -25.53
C ALA A 255 -4.26 16.58 -25.92
N SER A 256 -5.49 16.14 -26.22
CA SER A 256 -6.59 17.04 -26.61
C SER A 256 -7.11 17.85 -25.42
N LYS A 257 -7.20 17.21 -24.26
CA LYS A 257 -7.69 17.83 -23.02
C LYS A 257 -6.57 18.38 -22.13
N LYS A 258 -5.32 18.04 -22.43
CA LYS A 258 -4.13 18.38 -21.63
C LYS A 258 -4.24 17.92 -20.17
N VAL A 259 -4.75 16.70 -19.98
CA VAL A 259 -4.90 16.07 -18.67
C VAL A 259 -4.55 14.59 -18.76
N TYR A 260 -4.22 13.97 -17.62
CA TYR A 260 -4.16 12.52 -17.53
C TYR A 260 -5.55 11.92 -17.38
N ARG A 261 -5.82 10.83 -18.10
CA ARG A 261 -6.97 9.95 -17.88
C ARG A 261 -6.79 9.25 -16.53
N SER A 262 -7.88 8.95 -15.83
CA SER A 262 -7.80 8.35 -14.49
C SER A 262 -8.09 6.86 -14.47
N ILE A 263 -9.02 6.38 -15.30
CA ILE A 263 -9.46 4.99 -15.32
C ILE A 263 -9.63 4.53 -16.77
N TYR A 264 -9.17 3.31 -17.04
CA TYR A 264 -9.47 2.55 -18.22
C TYR A 264 -10.45 1.43 -17.85
N TYR A 265 -11.61 1.42 -18.50
CA TYR A 265 -12.69 0.46 -18.27
C TYR A 265 -12.71 -0.61 -19.36
N GLN A 266 -13.33 -1.76 -19.07
CA GLN A 266 -13.73 -2.74 -20.09
C GLN A 266 -14.76 -2.16 -21.06
#